data_AF-A0A7K2FD60-F1
#
_entry.id   AF-A0A7K2FD60-F1
#
_cell.length_a   1.000
_cell.length_b   1.000
_cell.length_c   1.000
_cell.angle_alpha   90.00
_cell.angle_beta   90.00
_cell.angle_gamma   90.00
#
_symmetry.space_group_name_H-M   'P 1'
#
loop_
_entity.id
_entity.type
_entity.pdbx_description
1 polymer ?
#
loop_
_entity_poly.entity_id
_entity_poly.type
_entity_poly.pdbx_seq_one_letter_code
_entity_poly.pdbx_strand_id
1 'polypeptide(L)' 'ARQAAWALGAAQGTLDPRTPPAWQGAAAQVLEPGDDLAVGQAVRQQYTSVREQTHPGAFR' A
#
# COMPACT_ATOMS: atom_id res chain seq x y z
N ALA A 1 12.45 4.70 8.46
CA ALA A 1 13.25 4.68 9.70
C ALA A 1 12.52 5.22 10.95
N ARG A 2 11.17 5.17 11.03
CA ARG A 2 10.42 5.77 12.16
C ARG A 2 10.58 4.99 13.48
N GLN A 3 10.54 3.66 13.42
CA GLN A 3 10.69 2.78 14.60
C GLN A 3 12.09 2.89 15.24
N ALA A 4 13.16 2.92 14.44
CA ALA A 4 14.51 3.06 14.95
C ALA A 4 14.75 4.43 15.62
N ALA A 5 14.23 5.51 15.03
CA ALA A 5 14.30 6.83 15.64
C ALA A 5 13.53 6.91 16.97
N TRP A 6 12.37 6.25 17.07
CA TRP A 6 11.62 6.18 18.33
C TRP A 6 12.34 5.37 19.40
N ALA A 7 12.87 4.19 19.06
CA ALA A 7 13.65 3.37 19.98
C ALA A 7 14.87 4.13 20.54
N LEU A 8 15.57 4.90 19.70
CA LEU A 8 16.69 5.75 20.13
C LEU A 8 16.23 6.86 21.09
N GLY A 9 15.16 7.58 20.74
CA GLY A 9 14.64 8.65 21.60
C GLY A 9 14.10 8.16 22.95
N ALA A 10 13.48 6.98 22.97
CA ALA A 10 13.07 6.31 24.21
C ALA A 10 14.29 5.94 25.08
N ALA A 11 15.35 5.37 24.49
CA ALA A 11 16.59 5.07 25.19
C ALA A 11 17.31 6.33 25.72
N GLN A 12 17.14 7.47 25.05
CA GLN A 12 17.69 8.77 25.44
C GLN A 12 16.79 9.56 26.40
N GLY A 13 15.58 9.06 26.71
CA GLY A 13 14.61 9.74 27.59
C GLY A 13 13.93 10.96 26.96
N THR A 14 14.02 11.13 25.64
CA THR A 14 13.41 12.26 24.93
C THR A 14 12.02 11.94 24.36
N LEU A 15 11.65 10.67 24.31
CA LEU A 15 10.35 10.17 23.84
C LEU A 15 9.78 9.12 24.82
N ASP A 16 8.45 9.05 24.92
CA ASP A 16 7.80 8.03 25.73
C ASP A 16 7.95 6.63 25.10
N PRO A 17 8.34 5.59 25.85
CA PRO A 17 8.57 4.24 25.32
C PRO A 17 7.28 3.44 25.05
N ARG A 18 6.14 3.85 25.62
CA ARG A 18 4.84 3.20 25.50
C ARG A 18 3.93 3.88 24.50
N THR A 19 4.18 5.15 24.21
CA THR A 19 3.37 5.97 23.31
C THR A 19 4.25 6.51 22.19
N PRO A 20 4.09 6.01 20.95
CA PRO A 20 4.82 6.57 19.83
C PRO A 20 4.41 8.03 19.61
N PRO A 21 5.34 8.91 19.20
CA PRO A 21 5.00 10.28 18.88
C PRO A 21 4.03 10.33 17.71
N ALA A 22 3.21 11.38 17.65
CA ALA A 22 2.32 11.65 16.54
C ALA A 22 3.14 11.98 15.28
N TRP A 23 3.52 10.95 14.52
CA TRP A 23 4.22 11.13 13.26
C TRP A 23 3.30 11.79 12.26
N GLN A 24 3.81 12.83 11.62
CA GLN A 24 3.16 13.39 10.45
C GLN A 24 2.98 12.28 9.41
N GLY A 25 1.78 12.25 8.83
CA GLY A 25 1.45 11.36 7.72
C GLY A 25 2.49 11.52 6.60
N ALA A 26 2.65 10.46 5.80
CA ALA A 26 3.44 10.63 4.59
C ALA A 26 2.78 11.72 3.72
N ALA A 27 3.59 12.58 3.10
CA ALA A 27 3.09 13.38 2.00
C ALA A 27 2.56 12.41 0.94
N ALA A 28 1.26 12.45 0.71
CA ALA A 28 0.57 11.57 -0.21
C ALA A 28 -0.22 12.42 -1.19
N GLN A 29 -0.33 11.92 -2.41
CA GLN A 29 -1.17 12.50 -3.44
C GLN A 29 -2.22 11.46 -3.83
N VAL A 30 -3.47 11.90 -3.89
CA VAL A 30 -4.53 11.12 -4.53
C VAL A 30 -4.38 11.32 -6.04
N LEU A 31 -4.22 10.22 -6.77
CA LEU A 31 -4.15 10.22 -8.23
C LEU A 31 -5.48 9.72 -8.77
N GLU A 32 -6.15 10.55 -9.55
CA GLU A 32 -7.35 10.13 -10.27
C GLU A 32 -6.96 9.22 -11.44
N PRO A 33 -7.70 8.13 -11.69
CA PRO A 33 -7.35 7.15 -12.72
C PRO A 33 -7.27 7.68 -14.16
N GLY A 34 -7.81 8.87 -14.43
CA GLY A 34 -7.78 9.52 -15.74
C GLY A 34 -8.53 8.74 -16.84
N ASP A 35 -8.35 9.18 -18.08
CA ASP A 35 -9.06 8.63 -19.25
C ASP A 35 -8.69 7.16 -19.54
N ASP A 36 -7.49 6.73 -19.12
CA ASP A 36 -6.98 5.37 -19.32
C ASP A 36 -7.62 4.32 -18.40
N LEU A 37 -8.48 4.73 -17.46
CA LEU A 37 -9.13 3.79 -16.54
C LEU A 37 -9.91 2.71 -17.30
N ALA A 38 -10.67 3.10 -18.31
CA ALA A 38 -11.48 2.17 -19.11
C ALA A 38 -10.60 1.15 -19.85
N VAL A 39 -9.50 1.63 -20.44
CA VAL A 39 -8.52 0.78 -21.13
C VAL A 39 -7.87 -0.19 -20.13
N GLY A 40 -7.42 0.31 -18.98
CA GLY A 40 -6.81 -0.51 -17.94
C GLY A 40 -7.77 -1.57 -17.38
N GLN A 41 -9.06 -1.25 -17.25
CA GLN A 41 -10.09 -2.22 -16.87
C GLN A 41 -10.27 -3.29 -17.94
N ALA A 42 -10.36 -2.92 -19.22
CA ALA A 42 -10.50 -3.87 -20.31
C ALA A 42 -9.32 -4.87 -20.37
N VAL A 43 -8.09 -4.39 -20.21
CA VAL A 43 -6.89 -5.25 -20.16
C VAL A 43 -6.97 -6.24 -19.00
N ARG A 44 -7.33 -5.79 -17.78
CA ARG A 44 -7.47 -6.67 -16.62
C ARG A 44 -8.56 -7.72 -16.82
N GLN A 45 -9.68 -7.35 -17.45
CA GLN A 45 -10.76 -8.28 -17.78
C GLN A 45 -10.31 -9.33 -18.79
N GLN A 46 -9.58 -8.93 -19.84
CA GLN A 46 -9.04 -9.86 -20.83
C GLN A 46 -8.10 -10.88 -20.17
N TYR A 47 -7.15 -10.43 -19.34
CA TYR A 47 -6.24 -11.33 -18.62
C TYR A 47 -6.97 -12.29 -17.68
N THR A 48 -7.99 -11.79 -16.98
CA THR A 48 -8.82 -12.61 -16.10
C THR A 48 -9.53 -13.72 -16.88
N SER A 49 -10.15 -13.37 -18.01
CA SER A 49 -10.84 -14.30 -18.89
C SER A 49 -9.91 -15.39 -19.44
N VAL A 50 -8.73 -15.01 -19.94
CA VAL A 50 -7.74 -15.98 -20.45
C VAL A 50 -7.27 -16.90 -19.32
N ARG A 51 -6.95 -16.34 -18.15
CA ARG A 51 -6.48 -17.12 -16.99
C ARG A 51 -7.52 -18.16 -16.56
N GLU A 52 -8.79 -17.80 -16.52
CA GLU A 52 -9.88 -18.71 -16.14
C GLU A 52 -10.09 -19.83 -17.15
N GLN A 53 -9.94 -19.52 -18.44
CA GLN A 53 -9.99 -20.53 -19.52
C GLN A 53 -8.80 -21.48 -19.47
N THR A 54 -7.58 -20.97 -19.27
CA THR A 54 -6.36 -21.78 -19.27
C THR A 54 -6.18 -22.60 -18.00
N HIS A 55 -6.59 -22.06 -16.84
CA HIS A 55 -6.41 -22.71 -15.53
C HIS A 55 -7.72 -22.80 -14.74
N PRO A 56 -8.67 -23.66 -15.16
CA PRO A 56 -9.93 -23.81 -14.46
C PRO A 56 -9.73 -24.24 -13.00
N GLY A 57 -10.32 -23.49 -12.06
CA GLY A 57 -10.32 -23.84 -10.63
C GLY A 57 -9.06 -23.49 -9.84
N ALA A 58 -8.02 -22.89 -10.46
CA ALA A 58 -6.76 -22.57 -9.79
C ALA A 58 -6.85 -21.43 -8.75
N PHE A 59 -7.91 -20.63 -8.79
CA PHE A 59 -8.10 -19.43 -7.95
C PHE A 59 -9.42 -19.44 -7.17
N ARG A 60 -9.96 -20.63 -6.89
CA ARG A 60 -11.18 -20.82 -6.10
C ARG A 60 -10.85 -21.04 -4.63
#